data_AF-A0A5P1EWW1-F1
#
_entry.id   AF-A0A5P1EWW1-F1
#
_cell.length_a   1.000
_cell.length_b   1.000
_cell.length_c   1.000
_cell.angle_alpha   90.00
_cell.angle_beta   90.00
_cell.angle_gamma   90.00
#
_symmetry.space_group_name_H-M   'P 1'
#
loop_
_entity.id
_entity.type
_entity.pdbx_description
1 polymer ?
#
loop_
_entity_poly.entity_id
_entity_poly.type
_entity_poly.pdbx_seq_one_letter_code
_entity_poly.pdbx_strand_id
1 'polypeptide(L)'
;MASTVIVFDFDKTIIDVDSDNWVVDNLGATELFEQLLPTMPWNSLMDRMMRELHSQGKAIEEIAECLKTAPLDPHVISAIKTAHSLGCDLRVVSDANLFFIETILKHHGIFECFSEINTNPGYVDEEGRLRIFPYHDFNKCSHRCGLCPPNMCKGKIIERIQASAVSEGNEKRDKGHLHNIPLDMT
;
A
#
# COMPACT_ATOMS: atom_id res chain seq x y z
N MET A 1 21.38 12.58 11.33
CA MET A 1 20.57 11.70 12.20
C MET A 1 19.99 10.59 11.32
N ALA A 2 19.87 9.35 11.82
CA ALA A 2 19.13 8.33 11.07
C ALA A 2 17.66 8.76 11.01
N SER A 3 17.05 8.79 9.82
CA SER A 3 15.63 9.09 9.68
C SER A 3 14.83 7.94 10.30
N THR A 4 13.97 8.26 11.28
CA THR A 4 13.03 7.28 11.82
C THR A 4 12.11 6.82 10.69
N VAL A 5 12.09 5.52 10.40
CA VAL A 5 11.15 4.93 9.45
C VAL A 5 9.91 4.46 10.22
N ILE A 6 8.73 4.88 9.78
CA ILE A 6 7.45 4.41 10.33
C ILE A 6 6.70 3.67 9.23
N VAL A 7 6.35 2.42 9.50
CA VAL A 7 5.65 1.55 8.57
C VAL A 7 4.21 1.40 9.03
N PHE A 8 3.28 1.71 8.12
CA PHE A 8 1.84 1.57 8.35
C PHE A 8 1.29 0.38 7.59
N ASP A 9 0.44 -0.39 8.25
CA ASP A 9 -0.60 -1.13 7.53
C ASP A 9 -1.70 -0.15 7.06
N PHE A 10 -2.59 -0.57 6.17
CA PHE A 10 -3.63 0.31 5.62
C PHE A 10 -5.03 -0.03 6.12
N ASP A 11 -5.57 -1.18 5.73
CA ASP A 11 -6.91 -1.60 6.14
C ASP A 11 -6.95 -1.84 7.65
N LYS A 12 -8.03 -1.39 8.30
CA LYS A 12 -8.21 -1.46 9.76
C LYS A 12 -7.03 -0.88 10.55
N THR A 13 -6.30 0.09 9.97
CA THR A 13 -5.14 0.76 10.57
C THR A 13 -5.10 2.24 10.22
N ILE A 14 -4.96 2.58 8.93
CA ILE A 14 -5.09 3.97 8.46
C ILE A 14 -6.57 4.31 8.31
N ILE A 15 -7.32 3.42 7.65
CA ILE A 15 -8.78 3.48 7.58
C ILE A 15 -9.40 2.49 8.57
N ASP A 16 -10.63 2.74 8.99
CA ASP A 16 -11.31 1.93 10.02
C ASP A 16 -11.93 0.63 9.48
N VAL A 17 -11.88 0.44 8.16
CA VAL A 17 -12.52 -0.68 7.45
C VAL A 17 -11.51 -1.48 6.64
N ASP A 18 -11.98 -2.61 6.12
CA ASP A 18 -11.33 -3.32 5.04
C ASP A 18 -11.79 -2.71 3.71
N SER A 19 -10.87 -2.19 2.89
CA SER A 19 -11.19 -1.48 1.66
C SER A 19 -11.81 -2.37 0.57
N ASP A 20 -11.44 -3.64 0.52
CA ASP A 20 -12.04 -4.61 -0.41
C ASP A 20 -13.50 -4.86 -0.05
N ASN A 21 -13.78 -5.18 1.23
CA ASN A 21 -15.14 -5.33 1.73
C ASN A 21 -15.96 -4.04 1.54
N TRP A 22 -15.36 -2.88 1.82
CA TRP A 22 -16.03 -1.59 1.66
C TRP A 22 -16.56 -1.38 0.24
N VAL A 23 -15.74 -1.64 -0.78
CA VAL A 23 -16.14 -1.51 -2.19
C VAL A 23 -17.20 -2.55 -2.55
N VAL A 24 -17.00 -3.81 -2.16
CA VAL A 24 -17.93 -4.90 -2.48
C VAL A 24 -19.32 -4.62 -1.90
N ASP A 25 -19.39 -4.20 -0.65
CA ASP A 25 -20.67 -3.98 0.05
C ASP A 25 -21.39 -2.75 -0.49
N ASN A 26 -20.69 -1.62 -0.62
CA ASN A 26 -21.31 -0.36 -1.05
C ASN A 26 -21.71 -0.35 -2.53
N LEU A 27 -21.10 -1.22 -3.36
CA LEU A 27 -21.48 -1.37 -4.77
C LEU A 27 -22.45 -2.53 -5.02
N GLY A 28 -22.97 -3.17 -3.96
CA GLY A 28 -24.02 -4.17 -4.06
C GLY A 28 -23.57 -5.51 -4.61
N ALA A 29 -22.30 -5.88 -4.41
CA ALA A 29 -21.71 -7.10 -4.94
C ALA A 29 -21.45 -8.19 -3.86
N THR A 30 -21.94 -8.01 -2.64
CA THR A 30 -21.74 -8.92 -1.50
C THR A 30 -22.16 -10.36 -1.80
N GLU A 31 -23.34 -10.58 -2.38
CA GLU A 31 -23.83 -11.93 -2.67
C GLU A 31 -22.89 -12.67 -3.66
N LEU A 32 -22.47 -11.98 -4.72
CA LEU A 32 -21.53 -12.54 -5.69
C LEU A 32 -20.17 -12.82 -5.05
N PHE A 33 -19.68 -11.90 -4.21
CA PHE A 33 -18.43 -12.08 -3.47
C PHE A 33 -18.48 -13.34 -2.58
N GLU A 34 -19.53 -13.51 -1.78
CA GLU A 34 -19.70 -14.66 -0.89
C GLU A 34 -19.75 -15.99 -1.66
N GLN A 35 -20.40 -16.01 -2.83
CA GLN A 35 -20.43 -17.19 -3.71
C GLN A 35 -19.05 -17.56 -4.26
N LEU A 36 -18.21 -16.56 -4.55
CA LEU A 36 -16.91 -16.74 -5.16
C LEU A 36 -15.78 -16.95 -4.15
N LEU A 37 -15.94 -16.46 -2.92
CA LEU A 37 -14.98 -16.57 -1.83
C LEU A 37 -14.39 -17.98 -1.62
N PRO A 38 -15.16 -19.08 -1.62
CA PRO A 38 -14.60 -20.41 -1.43
C PRO A 38 -13.85 -20.96 -2.66
N THR A 39 -13.88 -20.27 -3.80
CA THR A 39 -13.42 -20.83 -5.09
C THR A 39 -12.00 -20.40 -5.48
N MET A 40 -11.45 -19.36 -4.85
CA MET A 40 -10.14 -18.82 -5.21
C MET A 40 -9.50 -18.01 -4.07
N PRO A 41 -8.17 -17.78 -4.11
CA PRO A 41 -7.52 -16.89 -3.15
C PRO A 41 -8.05 -15.47 -3.21
N TRP A 42 -8.04 -14.77 -2.06
CA TRP A 42 -8.58 -13.41 -1.90
C TRP A 42 -8.09 -12.41 -2.97
N ASN A 43 -6.79 -12.35 -3.25
CA ASN A 43 -6.25 -11.45 -4.27
C ASN A 43 -6.83 -11.71 -5.68
N SER A 44 -6.93 -12.98 -6.07
CA SER A 44 -7.55 -13.39 -7.34
C SER A 44 -9.06 -13.14 -7.35
N LEU A 45 -9.71 -13.31 -6.20
CA LEU A 45 -11.11 -12.97 -6.01
C LEU A 45 -11.34 -11.49 -6.24
N MET A 46 -10.53 -10.61 -5.66
CA MET A 46 -10.70 -9.18 -5.80
C MET A 46 -10.44 -8.69 -7.23
N ASP A 47 -9.43 -9.22 -7.94
CA ASP A 47 -9.27 -8.98 -9.39
C ASP A 47 -10.50 -9.45 -10.18
N ARG A 48 -11.11 -10.58 -9.80
CA ARG A 48 -12.36 -11.03 -10.41
C ARG A 48 -13.52 -10.08 -10.09
N MET A 49 -13.71 -9.69 -8.84
CA MET A 49 -14.80 -8.79 -8.43
C MET A 49 -14.75 -7.47 -9.18
N MET A 50 -13.57 -6.89 -9.39
CA MET A 50 -13.44 -5.65 -10.17
C MET A 50 -13.90 -5.80 -11.62
N ARG A 51 -13.67 -6.98 -12.24
CA ARG A 51 -14.22 -7.29 -13.57
C ARG A 51 -15.72 -7.48 -13.55
N GLU A 52 -16.28 -8.11 -12.52
CA GLU A 52 -17.72 -8.32 -12.39
C GLU A 52 -18.46 -6.99 -12.13
N LEU A 53 -17.90 -6.10 -11.32
CA LEU A 53 -18.44 -4.75 -11.16
C LEU A 53 -18.48 -4.00 -12.49
N HIS A 54 -17.39 -4.05 -13.25
CA HIS A 54 -17.35 -3.44 -14.57
C HIS A 54 -18.36 -4.07 -15.55
N SER A 55 -18.52 -5.40 -15.54
CA SER A 55 -19.51 -6.09 -16.39
C SER A 55 -20.96 -5.71 -16.05
N GLN A 56 -21.20 -5.31 -14.80
CA GLN A 56 -22.48 -4.74 -14.33
C GLN A 56 -22.62 -3.24 -14.64
N GLY A 57 -21.67 -2.65 -15.36
CA GLY A 57 -21.70 -1.26 -15.80
C GLY A 57 -21.12 -0.26 -14.80
N LYS A 58 -20.44 -0.72 -13.74
CA LYS A 58 -19.77 0.18 -12.79
C LYS A 58 -18.53 0.80 -13.40
N ALA A 59 -18.52 2.13 -13.46
CA ALA A 59 -17.37 2.89 -13.91
C ALA A 59 -16.28 2.92 -12.83
N ILE A 60 -15.03 3.13 -13.23
CA ILE A 60 -13.92 3.25 -12.29
C ILE A 60 -14.08 4.46 -11.36
N GLU A 61 -14.74 5.50 -11.84
CA GLU A 61 -15.09 6.69 -11.05
C GLU A 61 -16.07 6.35 -9.92
N GLU A 62 -17.03 5.45 -10.14
CA GLU A 62 -17.95 5.00 -9.08
C GLU A 62 -17.19 4.25 -7.97
N ILE A 63 -16.21 3.42 -8.35
CA ILE A 63 -15.33 2.75 -7.39
C ILE A 63 -14.51 3.78 -6.62
N ALA A 64 -13.94 4.77 -7.31
CA ALA A 64 -13.16 5.83 -6.68
C ALA A 64 -14.00 6.68 -5.72
N GLU A 65 -15.22 7.07 -6.09
CA GLU A 65 -16.13 7.79 -5.20
C GLU A 65 -16.54 6.96 -3.99
N CYS A 66 -16.79 5.65 -4.17
CA CYS A 66 -17.04 4.74 -3.06
C CYS A 66 -15.85 4.65 -2.09
N LEU A 67 -14.62 4.59 -2.59
CA LEU A 67 -13.42 4.56 -1.75
C LEU A 67 -13.25 5.85 -0.94
N LYS A 68 -13.59 7.01 -1.52
CA LYS A 68 -13.51 8.31 -0.83
C LYS A 68 -14.44 8.42 0.39
N THR A 69 -15.47 7.57 0.48
CA THR A 69 -16.37 7.54 1.64
C THR A 69 -15.90 6.60 2.75
N ALA A 70 -14.80 5.86 2.55
CA ALA A 70 -14.25 4.97 3.57
C ALA A 70 -13.91 5.75 4.85
N PRO A 71 -14.34 5.29 6.03
CA PRO A 71 -14.10 5.99 7.29
C PRO A 71 -12.60 6.02 7.63
N LEU A 72 -12.13 7.23 7.95
CA LEU A 72 -10.76 7.51 8.35
C LEU A 72 -10.80 8.53 9.49
N ASP A 73 -10.36 8.13 10.68
CA ASP A 73 -10.32 9.01 11.85
C ASP A 73 -9.38 10.23 11.59
N PRO A 74 -9.88 11.47 11.75
CA PRO A 74 -9.06 12.68 11.60
C PRO A 74 -7.79 12.72 12.46
N HIS A 75 -7.76 12.03 13.60
CA HIS A 75 -6.56 11.93 14.44
C HIS A 75 -5.45 11.10 13.78
N VAL A 76 -5.79 10.09 12.97
CA VAL A 76 -4.82 9.33 12.17
C VAL A 76 -4.19 10.24 11.12
N ILE A 77 -4.99 11.04 10.43
CA ILE A 77 -4.50 12.07 9.48
C ILE A 77 -3.53 13.02 10.19
N SER A 78 -3.92 13.51 11.37
CA SER A 78 -3.06 14.41 12.16
C SER A 78 -1.75 13.72 12.53
N ALA A 79 -1.77 12.47 12.99
CA ALA A 79 -0.59 11.73 13.37
C ALA A 79 0.38 11.54 12.19
N ILE A 80 -0.14 11.16 11.01
CA ILE A 80 0.65 11.01 9.78
C ILE A 80 1.32 12.34 9.41
N LYS A 81 0.55 13.43 9.35
CA LYS A 81 1.08 14.77 9.01
C LYS A 81 2.12 15.25 10.02
N THR A 82 1.89 15.03 11.32
CA THR A 82 2.84 15.37 12.37
C THR A 82 4.14 14.58 12.21
N ALA A 83 4.07 13.26 12.05
CA ALA A 83 5.25 12.43 11.85
C ALA A 83 6.05 12.84 10.60
N HIS A 84 5.36 13.14 9.49
CA HIS A 84 5.97 13.68 8.27
C HIS A 84 6.70 15.01 8.54
N SER A 85 6.04 15.95 9.23
CA SER A 85 6.62 17.26 9.56
C SER A 85 7.84 17.19 10.48
N LEU A 86 7.96 16.12 11.26
CA LEU A 86 9.11 15.82 12.11
C LEU A 86 10.27 15.16 11.34
N GLY A 87 10.13 14.95 10.03
CA GLY A 87 11.13 14.35 9.16
C GLY A 87 11.22 12.84 9.25
N CYS A 88 10.15 12.17 9.71
CA CYS A 88 10.07 10.71 9.64
C CYS A 88 9.86 10.26 8.20
N ASP A 89 10.47 9.12 7.84
CA ASP A 89 10.23 8.44 6.58
C ASP A 89 9.01 7.51 6.73
N LEU A 90 7.89 7.89 6.14
CA LEU A 90 6.62 7.18 6.27
C LEU A 90 6.44 6.23 5.08
N ARG A 91 6.12 4.96 5.35
CA ARG A 91 5.89 3.95 4.30
C ARG A 91 4.63 3.15 4.58
N VAL A 92 3.97 2.69 3.53
CA VAL A 92 2.84 1.74 3.64
C VAL A 92 3.32 0.34 3.26
N VAL A 93 2.94 -0.66 4.06
CA VAL A 93 3.10 -2.09 3.75
C VAL A 93 1.76 -2.78 4.05
N SER A 94 0.93 -2.90 3.02
CA SER A 94 -0.46 -3.38 3.14
C SER A 94 -0.77 -4.47 2.12
N ASP A 95 -1.60 -5.43 2.51
CA ASP A 95 -2.11 -6.49 1.62
C ASP A 95 -3.40 -6.08 0.89
N ALA A 96 -3.70 -4.77 0.82
CA ALA A 96 -4.74 -4.19 -0.01
C ALA A 96 -4.31 -4.14 -1.49
N ASN A 97 -4.74 -3.13 -2.26
CA ASN A 97 -4.20 -2.86 -3.60
C ASN A 97 -3.85 -1.39 -3.81
N LEU A 98 -2.98 -1.12 -4.79
CA LEU A 98 -2.44 0.22 -5.04
C LEU A 98 -3.52 1.26 -5.37
N PHE A 99 -4.46 0.93 -6.25
CA PHE A 99 -5.50 1.87 -6.67
C PHE A 99 -6.36 2.33 -5.49
N PHE A 100 -6.70 1.43 -4.56
CA PHE A 100 -7.50 1.76 -3.37
C PHE A 100 -6.74 2.69 -2.42
N ILE A 101 -5.52 2.29 -2.07
CA ILE A 101 -4.65 3.06 -1.17
C ILE A 101 -4.44 4.48 -1.72
N GLU A 102 -4.03 4.59 -2.98
CA GLU A 102 -3.75 5.90 -3.58
C GLU A 102 -5.00 6.78 -3.61
N THR A 103 -6.15 6.23 -3.98
CA THR A 103 -7.39 6.98 -4.10
C THR A 103 -7.78 7.63 -2.77
N ILE A 104 -7.74 6.85 -1.69
CA ILE A 104 -8.10 7.31 -0.34
C ILE A 104 -7.05 8.30 0.19
N LEU A 105 -5.76 7.98 0.10
CA LEU A 105 -4.70 8.86 0.59
C LEU A 105 -4.67 10.21 -0.15
N LYS A 106 -4.93 10.21 -1.47
CA LYS A 106 -5.02 11.43 -2.28
C LYS A 106 -6.24 12.26 -1.88
N HIS A 107 -7.39 11.62 -1.65
CA HIS A 107 -8.61 12.30 -1.20
C HIS A 107 -8.40 13.05 0.13
N HIS A 108 -7.70 12.43 1.09
CA HIS A 108 -7.41 13.04 2.39
C HIS A 108 -6.16 13.95 2.41
N GLY A 109 -5.48 14.12 1.27
CA GLY A 109 -4.31 14.99 1.15
C GLY A 109 -3.12 14.54 2.01
N ILE A 110 -2.93 13.22 2.14
CA ILE A 110 -1.82 12.60 2.89
C ILE A 110 -0.98 11.65 2.04
N PHE A 111 -1.30 11.48 0.76
CA PHE A 111 -0.53 10.64 -0.16
C PHE A 111 0.96 11.03 -0.21
N GLU A 112 1.25 12.33 -0.39
CA GLU A 112 2.61 12.87 -0.47
C GLU A 112 3.39 12.76 0.86
N CYS A 113 2.75 12.37 1.96
CA CYS A 113 3.47 12.10 3.20
C CYS A 113 4.25 10.79 3.15
N PHE A 114 3.87 9.86 2.28
CA PHE A 114 4.47 8.54 2.17
C PHE A 114 5.52 8.50 1.06
N SER A 115 6.74 8.08 1.39
CA SER A 115 7.83 7.93 0.42
C SER A 115 7.72 6.65 -0.41
N GLU A 116 7.04 5.63 0.14
CA GLU A 116 6.95 4.31 -0.47
C GLU A 116 5.65 3.59 -0.06
N ILE A 117 5.00 2.94 -1.04
CA ILE A 117 3.83 2.08 -0.82
C ILE A 117 4.15 0.69 -1.39
N ASN A 118 4.21 -0.31 -0.51
CA ASN A 118 4.34 -1.72 -0.89
C ASN A 118 2.99 -2.39 -0.69
N THR A 119 2.38 -2.81 -1.79
CA THR A 119 1.04 -3.40 -1.83
C THR A 119 0.85 -4.18 -3.12
N ASN A 120 -0.24 -4.93 -3.25
CA ASN A 120 -0.59 -5.62 -4.49
C ASN A 120 -0.77 -4.60 -5.63
N PRO A 121 -0.03 -4.72 -6.75
CA PRO A 121 -0.16 -3.80 -7.87
C PRO A 121 -1.59 -3.77 -8.41
N GLY A 122 -2.07 -2.59 -8.78
CA GLY A 122 -3.34 -2.44 -9.45
C GLY A 122 -3.32 -1.28 -10.43
N TYR A 123 -4.00 -1.45 -11.56
CA TYR A 123 -4.13 -0.43 -12.59
C TYR A 123 -5.45 -0.58 -13.35
N VAL A 124 -5.90 0.50 -13.98
CA VAL A 124 -7.08 0.51 -14.85
C VAL A 124 -6.62 0.16 -16.26
N ASP A 125 -7.16 -0.92 -16.83
CA ASP A 125 -6.82 -1.34 -18.19
C ASP A 125 -7.49 -0.48 -19.28
N GLU A 126 -7.18 -0.78 -20.54
CA GLU A 126 -7.66 -0.01 -21.70
C GLU A 126 -9.18 -0.07 -21.85
N GLU A 127 -9.83 -1.08 -21.28
CA GLU A 127 -11.28 -1.24 -21.24
C GLU A 127 -11.93 -0.56 -20.03
N GLY A 128 -11.16 0.10 -19.17
CA GLY A 128 -11.67 0.77 -17.97
C GLY A 128 -11.90 -0.16 -16.77
N ARG A 129 -11.34 -1.38 -16.79
CA ARG A 129 -11.46 -2.34 -15.68
C ARG A 129 -10.30 -2.15 -14.72
N LEU A 130 -10.59 -2.11 -13.43
CA LEU A 130 -9.53 -2.23 -12.43
C LEU A 130 -9.00 -3.66 -12.42
N ARG A 131 -7.69 -3.80 -12.60
CA ARG A 131 -6.95 -5.05 -12.53
C ARG A 131 -6.09 -5.07 -11.28
N ILE A 132 -6.08 -6.19 -10.57
CA ILE A 132 -5.33 -6.38 -9.33
C ILE A 132 -4.40 -7.59 -9.51
N PHE A 133 -3.14 -7.45 -9.12
CA PHE A 133 -2.11 -8.48 -9.27
C PHE A 133 -1.46 -8.76 -7.92
N PRO A 134 -0.94 -9.97 -7.70
CA PRO A 134 -0.25 -10.26 -6.45
C PRO A 134 1.13 -9.60 -6.42
N TYR A 135 1.55 -9.10 -5.25
CA TYR A 135 2.90 -8.56 -5.06
C TYR A 135 4.00 -9.61 -5.33
N HIS A 136 3.77 -10.84 -4.89
CA HIS A 136 4.55 -12.02 -5.22
C HIS A 136 3.78 -12.87 -6.22
N ASP A 137 4.36 -13.09 -7.40
CA ASP A 137 3.79 -13.98 -8.41
C ASP A 137 3.88 -15.45 -7.94
N PHE A 138 2.85 -15.86 -7.19
CA PHE A 138 2.75 -17.18 -6.59
C PHE A 138 2.50 -18.30 -7.61
N ASN A 139 2.16 -17.97 -8.85
CA ASN A 139 2.07 -18.96 -9.93
C ASN A 139 3.47 -19.36 -10.44
N LYS A 140 4.46 -18.47 -10.31
CA LYS A 140 5.85 -18.74 -10.68
C LYS A 140 6.68 -19.25 -9.52
N CYS A 141 6.58 -18.61 -8.36
CA CYS A 141 7.40 -18.96 -7.20
C CYS A 141 6.74 -18.52 -5.90
N SER A 142 6.56 -19.46 -4.97
CA SER A 142 6.14 -19.11 -3.61
C SER A 142 7.22 -18.28 -2.92
N HIS A 143 6.81 -17.31 -2.10
CA HIS A 143 7.75 -16.58 -1.24
C HIS A 143 8.29 -17.41 -0.06
N ARG A 144 7.91 -18.70 0.07
CA ARG A 144 8.40 -19.66 1.07
C ARG A 144 8.15 -19.27 2.53
N CYS A 145 7.16 -18.40 2.80
CA CYS A 145 6.66 -18.14 4.15
C CYS A 145 5.35 -18.91 4.37
N GLY A 146 5.27 -19.70 5.44
CA GLY A 146 4.08 -20.47 5.82
C GLY A 146 3.05 -19.69 6.64
N LEU A 147 3.31 -18.42 6.94
CA LEU A 147 2.45 -17.57 7.79
C LEU A 147 1.67 -16.53 7.00
N CYS A 148 2.05 -16.26 5.75
CA CYS A 148 1.48 -15.19 4.95
C CYS A 148 0.62 -15.74 3.80
N PRO A 149 -0.39 -14.99 3.34
CA PRO A 149 -1.05 -15.26 2.08
C PRO A 149 -0.05 -15.40 0.91
N PRO A 150 -0.39 -16.15 -0.14
CA PRO A 150 0.54 -16.43 -1.24
C PRO A 150 0.95 -15.16 -2.01
N ASN A 151 0.10 -14.14 -2.05
CA ASN A 151 0.31 -12.92 -2.83
C ASN A 151 1.26 -11.91 -2.19
N MET A 152 1.45 -11.87 -0.87
CA MET A 152 2.32 -10.86 -0.26
C MET A 152 2.89 -11.31 1.09
N CYS A 153 4.18 -11.04 1.32
CA CYS A 153 4.84 -11.29 2.59
C CYS A 153 5.36 -9.99 3.19
N LYS A 154 4.61 -9.42 4.15
CA LYS A 154 4.99 -8.17 4.83
C LYS A 154 6.34 -8.29 5.55
N GLY A 155 6.67 -9.45 6.11
CA GLY A 155 7.96 -9.71 6.76
C GLY A 155 9.16 -9.49 5.83
N LYS A 156 9.13 -10.06 4.63
CA LYS A 156 10.20 -9.88 3.63
C LYS A 156 10.33 -8.43 3.16
N ILE A 157 9.21 -7.72 3.07
CA ILE A 157 9.22 -6.30 2.69
C ILE A 157 9.85 -5.46 3.80
N ILE A 158 9.50 -5.73 5.07
CA ILE A 158 10.10 -5.07 6.24
C ILE A 158 11.60 -5.36 6.32
N GLU A 159 12.04 -6.62 6.11
CA GLU A 159 13.46 -6.99 6.06
C GLU A 159 14.22 -6.16 5.01
N ARG A 160 13.65 -6.01 3.81
CA ARG A 160 14.21 -5.16 2.75
C ARG A 160 14.29 -3.69 3.17
N ILE A 161 13.23 -3.15 3.77
CA ILE A 161 13.20 -1.76 4.27
C ILE A 161 14.31 -1.54 5.32
N GLN A 162 14.47 -2.48 6.26
CA GLN A 162 15.52 -2.44 7.27
C GLN A 162 16.92 -2.47 6.64
N ALA A 163 17.15 -3.35 5.66
CA ALA A 163 18.42 -3.43 4.96
C ALA A 163 18.78 -2.13 4.23
N SER A 164 17.82 -1.52 3.52
CA SER A 164 18.01 -0.24 2.82
C SER A 164 18.31 0.92 3.76
N ALA A 165 17.63 0.99 4.92
CA ALA A 165 17.86 2.03 5.92
C ALA A 165 19.28 1.98 6.51
N VAL A 166 19.85 0.78 6.67
CA VAL A 166 21.23 0.59 7.13
C VAL A 166 22.25 1.07 6.08
N SER A 167 22.02 0.77 4.79
CA SER A 167 22.92 1.22 3.71
C SER A 167 22.94 2.75 3.55
N GLU A 168 21.78 3.41 3.58
CA GLU A 168 21.69 4.87 3.45
C GLU A 168 22.34 5.60 4.64
N GLY A 169 22.28 4.99 5.84
CA GLY A 169 22.96 5.51 7.03
C GLY A 169 24.48 5.46 6.92
N ASN A 170 25.03 4.43 6.27
CA ASN A 170 26.47 4.27 6.06
C ASN A 170 26.99 5.24 4.98
N GLU A 171 26.29 5.39 3.85
CA GLU A 171 26.69 6.35 2.82
C GLU A 171 26.70 7.81 3.31
N LYS A 172 25.73 8.19 4.16
CA LYS A 172 25.69 9.52 4.79
C LYS A 172 26.83 9.73 5.78
N ARG A 173 27.31 8.67 6.45
CA ARG A 173 28.49 8.74 7.35
C ARG A 173 29.79 8.88 6.57
N ASP A 174 29.94 8.13 5.48
CA ASP A 174 31.15 8.18 4.64
C ASP A 174 31.30 9.54 3.94
N LYS A 175 30.20 10.12 3.44
CA LYS A 175 30.21 11.49 2.88
C LYS A 175 30.49 12.57 3.93
N GLY A 176 30.11 12.35 5.20
CA GLY A 176 30.44 13.24 6.31
C GLY A 176 31.92 13.21 6.71
N HIS A 177 32.65 12.15 6.39
CA HIS A 177 34.09 12.03 6.68
C HIS A 177 34.98 12.71 5.63
N LEU A 178 34.51 12.88 4.39
CA LEU A 178 35.24 13.53 3.30
C LEU A 178 35.17 15.08 3.31
N HIS A 179 34.53 15.72 4.28
CA HIS A 179 34.41 17.19 4.36
C HIS A 179 35.16 17.85 5.53
N ASN A 180 35.98 17.10 6.27
CA ASN A 180 36.82 17.64 7.36
C ASN A 180 38.31 17.35 7.15
N ILE A 181 38.84 17.60 5.95
CA ILE A 181 40.28 17.77 5.77
C ILE A 181 40.55 19.28 5.80
N PRO A 182 41.21 19.83 6.84
CA PRO A 182 41.66 21.21 6.81
C PRO A 182 42.71 21.33 5.71
N LEU A 183 42.43 22.13 4.69
CA LEU A 183 43.46 22.65 3.79
C LEU A 183 44.21 23.73 4.57
N ASP A 184 45.28 23.32 5.26
CA ASP A 184 46.31 24.23 5.72
C ASP A 184 47.69 23.61 5.43
N MET A 185 48.67 24.49 5.16
CA MET A 185 50.00 24.27 4.57
C MET A 185 49.96 24.06 3.04
N THR A 186 50.44 24.96 2.19
CA THR A 186 51.57 25.93 2.24
C THR A 186 51.36 27.12 1.30
#